data_AF-A0AAW8FWZ3-F1
#
_entry.id   AF-A0AAW8FWZ3-F1
#
_cell.length_a   1.000
_cell.length_b   1.000
_cell.length_c   1.000
_cell.angle_alpha   90.00
_cell.angle_beta   90.00
_cell.angle_gamma   90.00
#
_symmetry.space_group_name_H-M   'P 1'
#
loop_
_entity.id
_entity.type
_entity.pdbx_description
1 polymer ?
#
loop_
_entity_poly.entity_id
_entity_poly.type
_entity_poly.pdbx_seq_one_letter_code
_entity_poly.pdbx_strand_id
1 'polypeptide(L)'
;MKKSIKLFIVVLLLAAFNIKAQANLPLKHNKEYYKNKKVIDLINDLKIDIKAASFYGGWSEEMNRISLRFNDKDTKIIIFIKDHDAETNKLFLNTDPNTSKKIDRNYNKNMSNSGMLSKYLNLTILYIN
;
A
#
# COMPACT_ATOMS: atom_id res chain seq x y z
N MET A 1 10.69 -47.49 -18.27
CA MET A 1 9.81 -46.31 -18.21
C MET A 1 9.64 -45.76 -16.77
N LYS A 2 10.73 -45.42 -16.05
CA LYS A 2 10.65 -44.91 -14.66
C LYS A 2 11.33 -43.54 -14.44
N LYS A 3 12.02 -42.99 -15.46
CA LYS A 3 12.78 -41.74 -15.36
C LYS A 3 11.93 -40.48 -15.60
N SER A 4 10.83 -40.59 -16.35
CA SER A 4 9.96 -39.46 -16.74
C SER A 4 8.99 -39.00 -15.64
N ILE A 5 8.57 -39.90 -14.74
CA ILE A 5 7.62 -39.57 -13.66
C ILE A 5 8.28 -38.73 -12.55
N LYS A 6 9.57 -38.98 -12.27
CA LYS A 6 10.33 -38.21 -11.26
C LYS A 6 10.54 -36.74 -11.67
N LEU A 7 10.69 -36.47 -12.96
CA LEU A 7 10.94 -35.10 -13.45
C LEU A 7 9.69 -34.21 -13.31
N PHE A 8 8.50 -34.78 -13.51
CA PHE A 8 7.23 -34.06 -13.34
C PHE A 8 6.96 -33.65 -11.90
N ILE A 9 7.32 -34.49 -10.93
CA ILE A 9 7.11 -34.22 -9.50
C ILE A 9 8.05 -33.09 -9.01
N VAL A 10 9.28 -33.03 -9.53
CA VAL A 10 10.24 -31.97 -9.18
C VAL A 10 9.81 -30.61 -9.73
N VAL A 11 9.25 -30.56 -10.93
CA VAL A 11 8.72 -29.30 -11.53
C VAL A 11 7.47 -28.81 -10.78
N LEU A 12 6.57 -29.71 -10.36
CA LEU A 12 5.41 -29.34 -9.54
C LEU A 12 5.81 -28.84 -8.14
N LEU A 13 6.83 -29.43 -7.51
CA LEU A 13 7.36 -28.96 -6.22
C LEU A 13 8.05 -27.60 -6.36
N LEU A 14 8.80 -27.35 -7.44
CA LEU A 14 9.43 -26.05 -7.69
C LEU A 14 8.40 -24.94 -7.96
N ALA A 15 7.28 -25.25 -8.61
CA ALA A 15 6.15 -24.32 -8.73
C ALA A 15 5.48 -24.06 -7.38
N ALA A 16 5.37 -25.06 -6.50
CA ALA A 16 4.80 -24.89 -5.17
C ALA A 16 5.71 -24.10 -4.20
N PHE A 17 7.04 -24.22 -4.31
CA PHE A 17 7.99 -23.51 -3.44
C PHE A 17 8.28 -22.06 -3.85
N ASN A 18 8.06 -21.68 -5.11
CA ASN A 18 8.03 -20.26 -5.52
C ASN A 18 6.74 -19.54 -5.08
N ILE A 19 5.76 -20.28 -4.55
CA ILE A 19 4.55 -19.76 -3.91
C ILE A 19 4.73 -19.82 -2.38
N LYS A 20 5.94 -19.58 -1.88
CA LYS A 20 6.09 -19.08 -0.52
C LYS A 20 5.63 -17.63 -0.54
N ALA A 21 4.34 -17.47 -0.29
CA ALA A 21 3.63 -16.22 -0.03
C ALA A 21 4.56 -15.17 0.57
N GLN A 22 5.08 -14.32 -0.31
CA GLN A 22 5.65 -13.05 0.07
C GLN A 22 4.47 -12.20 0.53
N ALA A 23 4.01 -12.42 1.77
CA ALA A 23 2.92 -11.75 2.47
C ALA A 23 1.98 -11.03 1.50
N ASN A 24 1.06 -11.77 0.87
CA ASN A 24 0.33 -11.33 -0.34
C ASN A 24 -0.43 -10.03 -0.10
N LEU A 25 0.26 -8.91 -0.30
CA LEU A 25 -0.40 -7.65 -0.53
C LEU A 25 -1.25 -7.84 -1.80
N PRO A 26 -2.47 -7.28 -1.84
CA PRO A 26 -3.40 -7.39 -2.96
C PRO A 26 -2.99 -6.46 -4.11
N LEU A 27 -1.69 -6.38 -4.39
CA LEU A 27 -1.10 -5.57 -5.44
C LEU A 27 -0.93 -6.42 -6.69
N LYS A 28 -1.24 -5.82 -7.83
CA LYS A 28 -1.01 -6.44 -9.13
C LYS A 28 0.48 -6.60 -9.44
N HIS A 29 1.31 -5.70 -8.93
CA HIS A 29 2.76 -5.67 -9.13
C HIS A 29 3.51 -5.73 -7.78
N ASN A 30 4.82 -6.01 -7.84
CA ASN A 30 5.68 -5.96 -6.66
C ASN A 30 5.83 -4.51 -6.13
N LYS A 31 6.31 -4.36 -4.89
CA LYS A 31 6.45 -3.03 -4.24
C LYS A 31 7.39 -2.09 -4.99
N GLU A 32 8.48 -2.62 -5.54
CA GLU A 32 9.50 -1.83 -6.27
C GLU A 32 8.96 -1.20 -7.56
N TYR A 33 7.99 -1.83 -8.22
CA TYR A 33 7.33 -1.28 -9.41
C TYR A 33 6.74 0.12 -9.16
N TYR A 34 6.25 0.38 -7.95
CA TYR A 34 5.61 1.64 -7.59
C TYR A 34 6.60 2.73 -7.19
N LYS A 35 7.91 2.46 -7.13
CA LYS A 35 8.92 3.48 -6.84
C LYS A 35 8.92 4.56 -7.92
N ASN A 36 8.88 5.83 -7.50
CA ASN A 36 8.70 7.02 -8.35
C ASN A 36 7.38 7.06 -9.16
N LYS A 37 6.44 6.13 -8.92
CA LYS A 37 5.09 6.20 -9.47
C LYS A 37 4.22 7.12 -8.62
N LYS A 38 3.03 7.44 -9.13
CA LYS A 38 2.05 8.22 -8.38
C LYS A 38 1.23 7.31 -7.49
N VAL A 39 0.71 7.85 -6.38
CA VAL A 39 -0.19 7.11 -5.49
C VAL A 39 -1.39 6.56 -6.27
N ILE A 40 -1.93 7.31 -7.24
CA ILE A 40 -3.04 6.84 -8.09
C ILE A 40 -2.74 5.54 -8.83
N ASP A 41 -1.50 5.32 -9.27
CA ASP A 41 -1.12 4.09 -9.99
C ASP A 41 -1.26 2.87 -9.06
N LEU A 42 -0.82 3.01 -7.80
CA LEU A 42 -1.00 2.01 -6.76
C LEU A 42 -2.48 1.79 -6.44
N ILE A 43 -3.25 2.88 -6.31
CA ILE A 43 -4.66 2.82 -5.93
C ILE A 43 -5.52 2.15 -7.00
N ASN A 44 -5.22 2.37 -8.28
CA ASN A 44 -5.92 1.73 -9.39
C ASN A 44 -5.62 0.22 -9.48
N ASP A 45 -4.42 -0.20 -9.04
CA ASP A 45 -4.05 -1.62 -9.03
C ASP A 45 -4.52 -2.38 -7.78
N LEU A 46 -4.96 -1.67 -6.72
CA LEU A 46 -5.52 -2.29 -5.53
C LEU A 46 -6.86 -2.96 -5.85
N LYS A 47 -6.91 -4.29 -5.74
CA LYS A 47 -8.12 -5.09 -5.99
C LYS A 47 -9.08 -5.15 -4.81
N ILE A 48 -8.71 -4.56 -3.67
CA ILE A 48 -9.51 -4.61 -2.46
C ILE A 48 -9.73 -3.22 -1.88
N ASP A 49 -10.78 -3.15 -1.08
CA ASP A 49 -11.22 -1.95 -0.42
C ASP A 49 -10.37 -1.59 0.80
N ILE A 50 -9.87 -0.35 0.83
CA ILE A 50 -9.17 0.22 1.98
C ILE A 50 -10.18 0.44 3.11
N LYS A 51 -9.98 -0.23 4.24
CA LYS A 51 -10.81 -0.03 5.44
C LYS A 51 -10.51 1.30 6.11
N ALA A 52 -9.24 1.62 6.26
CA ALA A 52 -8.81 2.88 6.88
C ALA A 52 -7.48 3.36 6.28
N ALA A 53 -7.35 4.68 6.15
CA ALA A 53 -6.12 5.36 5.77
C ALA A 53 -5.67 6.27 6.93
N SER A 54 -4.41 6.17 7.34
CA SER A 54 -3.80 7.03 8.34
C SER A 54 -2.62 7.79 7.75
N PHE A 55 -2.48 9.06 8.10
CA PHE A 55 -1.51 9.98 7.53
C PHE A 55 -0.55 10.43 8.62
N TYR A 56 0.74 10.40 8.33
CA TYR A 56 1.81 10.73 9.28
C TYR A 56 2.85 11.63 8.61
N GLY A 57 3.48 12.51 9.40
CA GLY A 57 4.45 13.50 8.96
C GLY A 57 3.89 14.91 9.02
N GLY A 58 4.34 15.76 8.11
CA GLY A 58 3.96 17.17 8.02
C GLY A 58 4.90 18.14 8.74
N TRP A 59 5.86 17.63 9.50
CA TRP A 59 7.00 18.38 10.00
C TRP A 59 8.16 18.34 8.99
N SER A 60 8.99 19.38 8.93
CA SER A 60 10.08 19.48 7.94
C SER A 60 11.08 18.32 7.99
N GLU A 61 11.27 17.73 9.18
CA GLU A 61 12.23 16.64 9.39
C GLU A 61 11.57 15.25 9.29
N GLU A 62 10.24 15.16 9.36
CA GLU A 62 9.55 13.88 9.36
C GLU A 62 9.15 13.43 7.95
N MET A 63 9.39 12.14 7.66
CA MET A 63 8.99 11.58 6.38
C MET A 63 7.47 11.36 6.30
N ASN A 64 6.85 12.04 5.34
CA ASN A 64 5.43 11.89 5.01
C ASN A 64 5.12 10.46 4.58
N ARG A 65 4.07 9.86 5.17
CA ARG A 65 3.63 8.51 4.83
C ARG A 65 2.14 8.29 4.99
N ILE A 66 1.61 7.41 4.17
CA ILE A 66 0.21 6.96 4.17
C ILE A 66 0.19 5.49 4.57
N SER A 67 -0.54 5.15 5.63
CA SER A 67 -0.78 3.78 6.07
C SER A 67 -2.17 3.35 5.66
N LEU A 68 -2.29 2.34 4.81
CA LEU A 68 -3.55 1.72 4.40
C LEU A 68 -3.75 0.42 5.20
N ARG A 69 -4.92 0.29 5.83
CA ARG A 69 -5.38 -0.94 6.47
C ARG A 69 -6.57 -1.51 5.71
N PHE A 70 -6.66 -2.83 5.68
CA PHE A 70 -7.71 -3.56 4.98
C PHE A 70 -8.61 -4.30 5.98
N ASN A 71 -9.54 -5.11 5.48
CA ASN A 71 -10.50 -5.81 6.34
C ASN A 71 -9.86 -6.93 7.17
N ASP A 72 -8.84 -7.60 6.63
CA ASP A 72 -8.01 -8.48 7.43
C ASP A 72 -7.06 -7.64 8.32
N LYS A 73 -6.76 -8.14 9.52
CA LYS A 73 -5.97 -7.39 10.51
C LYS A 73 -4.48 -7.34 10.19
N ASP A 74 -3.99 -8.23 9.33
CA ASP A 74 -2.56 -8.48 9.13
C ASP A 74 -2.02 -7.77 7.88
N THR A 75 -2.89 -7.39 6.96
CA THR A 75 -2.56 -6.69 5.72
C THR A 75 -2.56 -5.19 5.95
N LYS A 76 -1.37 -4.62 5.82
CA LYS A 76 -1.12 -3.18 5.88
C LYS A 76 -0.16 -2.80 4.77
N ILE A 77 -0.39 -1.65 4.14
CA ILE A 77 0.54 -1.03 3.19
C ILE A 77 0.96 0.32 3.76
N ILE A 78 2.26 0.58 3.82
CA ILE A 78 2.81 1.88 4.19
C ILE A 78 3.48 2.48 2.96
N ILE A 79 2.94 3.58 2.48
CA ILE A 79 3.43 4.32 1.33
C ILE A 79 4.23 5.51 1.85
N PHE A 80 5.51 5.57 1.54
CA PHE A 80 6.35 6.72 1.87
C PHE A 80 6.37 7.69 0.70
N ILE A 81 6.21 8.98 0.98
CA ILE A 81 6.07 10.03 -0.02
C ILE A 81 7.41 10.73 -0.21
N LYS A 82 7.77 10.99 -1.47
CA LYS A 82 9.03 11.66 -1.85
C LYS A 82 8.92 13.18 -1.78
N ASP A 83 7.73 13.73 -2.00
CA ASP A 83 7.49 15.17 -2.06
C ASP A 83 7.48 15.79 -0.65
N HIS A 84 8.36 16.76 -0.41
CA HIS A 84 8.62 17.40 0.89
C HIS A 84 8.57 18.94 0.82
N ASP A 85 7.59 19.49 0.12
CA ASP A 85 7.32 20.92 0.11
C ASP A 85 6.30 21.34 1.19
N ALA A 86 6.19 22.64 1.42
CA ALA A 86 5.30 23.19 2.45
C ALA A 86 3.82 22.83 2.24
N GLU A 87 3.34 22.75 0.99
CA GLU A 87 1.95 22.41 0.69
C GLU A 87 1.70 20.91 0.91
N THR A 88 2.61 20.05 0.44
CA THR A 88 2.54 18.62 0.68
C THR A 88 2.57 18.31 2.18
N ASN A 89 3.46 18.95 2.94
CA ASN A 89 3.58 18.73 4.39
C ASN A 89 2.27 19.06 5.14
N LYS A 90 1.56 20.13 4.75
CA LYS A 90 0.24 20.46 5.33
C LYS A 90 -0.79 19.33 5.15
N LEU A 91 -0.67 18.52 4.09
CA LEU A 91 -1.56 17.38 3.89
C LEU A 91 -1.36 16.28 4.94
N PHE A 92 -0.16 16.14 5.50
CA PHE A 92 0.18 15.13 6.50
C PHE A 92 0.10 15.65 7.93
N LEU A 93 0.24 16.97 8.10
CA LEU A 93 0.21 17.62 9.40
C LEU A 93 -1.08 17.27 10.14
N ASN A 94 -0.89 16.82 11.37
CA ASN A 94 -1.95 16.61 12.33
C ASN A 94 -1.88 17.71 13.38
N THR A 95 -2.93 18.53 13.46
CA THR A 95 -3.00 19.67 14.38
C THR A 95 -3.42 19.27 15.79
N ASP A 96 -3.95 18.06 15.97
CA ASP A 96 -4.31 17.52 17.28
C ASP A 96 -3.31 16.42 17.71
N PRO A 97 -2.44 16.68 18.69
CA PRO A 97 -1.41 15.74 19.12
C PRO A 97 -1.98 14.48 19.78
N ASN A 98 -3.24 14.48 20.22
CA ASN A 98 -3.86 13.34 20.90
C ASN A 98 -4.53 12.35 19.95
N THR A 99 -4.62 12.69 18.67
CA THR A 99 -5.27 11.85 17.67
C THR A 99 -4.31 11.53 16.53
N SER A 100 -4.74 10.65 15.62
CA SER A 100 -4.04 10.44 14.35
C SER A 100 -4.95 10.93 13.24
N LYS A 101 -4.38 11.66 12.27
CA LYS A 101 -5.11 12.03 11.06
C LYS A 101 -5.47 10.74 10.31
N LYS A 102 -6.76 10.41 10.27
CA LYS A 102 -7.25 9.16 9.67
C LYS A 102 -8.58 9.35 8.97
N ILE A 103 -8.83 8.52 7.96
CA ILE A 103 -10.13 8.33 7.33
C ILE A 103 -10.51 6.86 7.53
N ASP A 104 -11.66 6.62 8.18
CA ASP A 104 -12.22 5.28 8.37
C ASP A 104 -13.45 5.13 7.47
N ARG A 105 -13.43 4.13 6.58
CA ARG A 105 -14.49 3.88 5.61
C ARG A 105 -15.82 3.52 6.29
N ASN A 106 -15.82 3.04 7.53
CA ASN A 106 -17.07 2.71 8.22
C ASN A 106 -18.02 3.90 8.35
N TYR A 107 -17.49 5.13 8.41
CA TYR A 107 -18.30 6.35 8.43
C TYR A 107 -18.85 6.74 7.05
N ASN A 108 -18.29 6.21 5.96
CA ASN A 108 -18.77 6.42 4.60
C ASN A 108 -18.54 5.17 3.74
N LYS A 109 -19.43 4.19 3.86
CA LYS A 109 -19.29 2.84 3.30
C LYS A 109 -19.19 2.80 1.77
N ASN A 110 -19.70 3.82 1.08
CA ASN A 110 -19.71 3.90 -0.38
C ASN A 110 -18.50 4.65 -0.95
N MET A 111 -17.56 5.10 -0.10
CA MET A 111 -16.36 5.81 -0.54
C MET A 111 -15.39 4.86 -1.25
N SER A 112 -15.01 5.21 -2.49
CA SER A 112 -13.98 4.48 -3.24
C SER A 112 -12.57 4.67 -2.65
N ASN A 113 -11.63 3.79 -2.99
CA ASN A 113 -10.22 3.94 -2.62
C ASN A 113 -9.65 5.31 -3.07
N SER A 114 -9.95 5.72 -4.30
CA SER A 114 -9.52 7.01 -4.83
C SER A 114 -10.19 8.18 -4.12
N GLY A 115 -11.45 8.05 -3.72
CA GLY A 115 -12.15 9.03 -2.91
C GLY A 115 -11.48 9.26 -1.56
N MET A 116 -11.12 8.18 -0.85
CA MET A 116 -10.41 8.24 0.43
C MET A 116 -9.06 8.97 0.33
N LEU A 117 -8.39 8.88 -0.82
CA LEU A 117 -7.05 9.42 -1.03
C LEU A 117 -7.02 10.58 -2.02
N SER A 118 -8.15 11.22 -2.31
CA SER A 118 -8.31 12.22 -3.37
C SER A 118 -7.24 13.34 -3.35
N LYS A 119 -6.86 13.82 -2.17
CA LYS A 119 -5.81 14.85 -1.99
C LYS A 119 -4.38 14.35 -2.15
N TYR A 120 -4.17 13.04 -2.17
CA TYR A 120 -2.87 12.38 -2.14
C TYR A 120 -2.53 11.65 -3.44
N LEU A 121 -3.48 11.53 -4.37
CA LEU A 121 -3.36 10.71 -5.60
C LEU A 121 -2.15 11.09 -6.46
N ASN A 122 -1.80 12.37 -6.54
CA ASN A 122 -0.70 12.87 -7.37
C ASN A 122 0.66 12.93 -6.65
N LEU A 123 0.73 12.47 -5.40
CA LEU A 123 1.99 12.38 -4.67
C LEU A 123 2.85 11.24 -5.22
N THR A 124 4.17 11.43 -5.14
CA THR A 124 5.16 10.50 -5.67
C THR A 124 5.58 9.52 -4.58
N ILE A 125 5.53 8.24 -4.91
CA ILE A 125 5.93 7.16 -4.00
C ILE A 125 7.46 7.07 -3.96
N LEU A 126 8.04 7.17 -2.77
CA LEU A 126 9.45 6.91 -2.52
C LEU A 126 9.71 5.39 -2.42
N TYR A 127 8.93 4.69 -1.60
CA TYR A 127 8.89 3.23 -1.50
C TYR A 127 7.63 2.77 -0.76
N ILE A 128 7.36 1.46 -0.81
CA ILE A 128 6.25 0.82 -0.09
C ILE A 128 6.81 -0.21 0.89
N ASN A 129 6.34 -0.18 2.14
CA ASN A 129 6.59 -1.20 3.16
C ASN A 129 5.31 -1.96 3.50
#